data_AF-A0A972KBQ7-F1
#
_entry.id   AF-A0A972KBQ7-F1
#
_cell.length_a   1.000
_cell.length_b   1.000
_cell.length_c   1.000
_cell.angle_alpha   90.00
_cell.angle_beta   90.00
_cell.angle_gamma   90.00
#
_symmetry.space_group_name_H-M   'P 1'
#
loop_
_entity.id
_entity.type
_entity.pdbx_description
1 polymer ?
#
loop_
_entity_poly.entity_id
_entity_poly.type
_entity_poly.pdbx_seq_one_letter_code
_entity_poly.pdbx_strand_id
1 'polypeptide(L)'
;MRLFAEYDQHDAVGLACETAPAAHGATRNPWDQSRSSGGSSGGSGAAVAAGFVPAAHATDGGGSIRVPSSCNGLFGLNPSRWLSPFGPDIGEGWNGLPVHHAITRSVRDSAALLDAIQGPEPGDPYWAPPAPKSFLESSTPRQLGFVSPCRRVPTRVKTSIP
;
A
#
# COMPACT_ATOMS: atom_id res chain seq x y z
N MET A 1 -10.39 2.76 14.32
CA MET A 1 -9.53 2.71 13.12
C MET A 1 -8.41 3.78 13.20
N ARG A 2 -7.76 3.94 14.37
CA ARG A 2 -6.67 4.92 14.59
C ARG A 2 -5.27 4.29 14.65
N LEU A 3 -5.17 2.96 14.73
CA LEU A 3 -3.90 2.29 15.06
C LEU A 3 -2.93 2.07 13.88
N PHE A 4 -3.38 2.13 12.62
CA PHE A 4 -2.52 1.78 11.47
C PHE A 4 -2.06 2.99 10.65
N ALA A 5 -2.85 4.07 10.58
CA ALA A 5 -2.50 5.26 9.79
C ALA A 5 -1.44 6.14 10.49
N GLU A 6 -1.44 6.17 11.83
CA GLU A 6 -0.57 7.06 12.62
C GLU A 6 0.88 6.52 12.71
N TYR A 7 1.10 5.22 12.56
CA TYR A 7 2.41 4.58 12.67
C TYR A 7 3.27 4.63 11.40
N ASP A 8 2.70 5.08 10.27
CA ASP A 8 3.35 5.08 8.94
C ASP A 8 4.07 6.40 8.61
N GLN A 9 4.04 7.37 9.54
CA GLN A 9 4.55 8.74 9.33
C GLN A 9 5.93 8.99 9.96
N HIS A 10 6.58 7.98 10.56
CA HIS A 10 7.76 8.18 11.43
C HIS A 10 9.10 7.72 10.83
N ASP A 11 9.10 7.09 9.68
CA ASP A 11 10.31 6.89 8.87
C ASP A 11 10.69 8.21 8.21
N ALA A 12 11.93 8.64 8.48
CA ALA A 12 12.51 9.92 8.08
C ALA A 12 11.92 10.44 6.77
N VAL A 13 11.05 11.46 6.89
CA VAL A 13 10.48 12.26 5.80
C VAL A 13 9.84 11.48 4.63
N GLY A 14 9.41 10.23 4.83
CA GLY A 14 8.70 9.43 3.80
C GLY A 14 9.52 9.15 2.52
N LEU A 15 10.85 9.31 2.59
CA LEU A 15 11.78 9.24 1.45
C LEU A 15 12.51 7.90 1.35
N ALA A 16 12.43 7.07 2.39
CA ALA A 16 13.10 5.77 2.43
C ALA A 16 12.24 4.70 1.71
N CYS A 17 12.89 3.87 0.90
CA CYS A 17 12.27 2.67 0.31
C CYS A 17 12.11 1.52 1.33
N GLU A 18 12.25 1.81 2.64
CA GLU A 18 12.10 0.88 3.75
C GLU A 18 11.48 1.57 4.96
N THR A 19 10.62 0.86 5.68
CA THR A 19 10.04 1.33 6.95
C THR A 19 10.89 0.83 8.11
N ALA A 20 11.96 1.56 8.43
CA ALA A 20 12.86 1.24 9.54
C ALA A 20 13.15 2.45 10.45
N PRO A 21 12.12 3.05 11.07
CA PRO A 21 12.31 4.17 11.99
C PRO A 21 13.12 3.74 13.22
N ALA A 22 14.04 4.59 13.67
CA ALA A 22 14.86 4.33 14.86
C ALA A 22 14.03 4.10 16.14
N ALA A 23 12.85 4.73 16.23
CA ALA A 23 11.99 4.66 17.41
C ALA A 23 11.23 3.33 17.56
N HIS A 24 10.93 2.63 16.46
CA HIS A 24 10.08 1.43 16.47
C HIS A 24 10.74 0.20 15.84
N GLY A 25 11.90 0.38 15.21
CA GLY A 25 12.62 -0.67 14.51
C GLY A 25 12.07 -0.94 13.11
N ALA A 26 12.75 -1.85 12.39
CA ALA A 26 12.39 -2.22 11.03
C ALA A 26 11.11 -3.05 10.98
N THR A 27 10.15 -2.60 10.15
CA THR A 27 9.02 -3.44 9.73
C THR A 27 9.57 -4.55 8.83
N ARG A 28 9.31 -5.79 9.23
CA ARG A 28 9.79 -6.98 8.50
C ARG A 28 8.71 -7.51 7.57
N ASN A 29 9.16 -8.09 6.46
CA ASN A 29 8.29 -8.72 5.51
C ASN A 29 7.65 -9.99 6.12
N PRO A 30 6.31 -10.16 6.07
CA PRO A 30 5.64 -11.31 6.65
C PRO A 30 5.94 -12.62 5.92
N TRP A 31 6.40 -12.56 4.66
CA TRP A 31 6.79 -13.76 3.91
C TRP A 31 8.18 -14.27 4.30
N ASP A 32 9.08 -13.37 4.72
CA ASP A 32 10.46 -13.66 5.12
C ASP A 32 10.98 -12.54 6.03
N GLN A 33 11.08 -12.81 7.33
CA GLN A 33 11.46 -11.81 8.34
C GLN A 33 12.90 -11.29 8.20
N SER A 34 13.74 -11.92 7.35
CA SER A 34 15.07 -11.40 7.02
C SER A 34 15.03 -10.24 6.01
N ARG A 35 13.87 -10.00 5.37
CA ARG A 35 13.69 -8.99 4.31
C ARG A 35 12.94 -7.75 4.80
N SER A 36 13.14 -6.65 4.08
CA SER A 36 12.37 -5.41 4.24
C SER A 36 10.94 -5.59 3.71
N SER A 37 9.98 -4.96 4.37
CA SER A 37 8.60 -4.81 3.89
C SER A 37 8.47 -3.72 2.80
N GLY A 38 9.55 -3.04 2.41
CA GLY A 38 9.48 -1.82 1.61
C GLY A 38 9.05 -0.62 2.45
N GLY A 39 8.92 0.56 1.82
CA GLY A 39 8.56 1.81 2.49
C GLY A 39 8.21 2.95 1.52
N SER A 40 7.69 4.07 2.00
CA SER A 40 7.47 4.36 3.44
C SER A 40 6.29 3.60 4.05
N SER A 41 5.31 3.14 3.24
CA SER A 41 4.14 2.42 3.76
C SER A 41 4.33 0.92 4.00
N GLY A 42 5.49 0.53 4.53
CA GLY A 42 5.85 -0.85 4.81
C GLY A 42 5.00 -1.49 5.90
N GLY A 43 4.58 -0.71 6.91
CA GLY A 43 3.65 -1.15 7.95
C GLY A 43 2.30 -1.55 7.37
N SER A 44 1.73 -0.69 6.52
CA SER A 44 0.51 -0.96 5.77
C SER A 44 0.62 -2.19 4.87
N GLY A 45 1.72 -2.31 4.11
CA GLY A 45 1.97 -3.47 3.26
C GLY A 45 2.08 -4.78 4.06
N ALA A 46 2.83 -4.77 5.15
CA ALA A 46 3.00 -5.93 6.02
C ALA A 46 1.68 -6.34 6.69
N ALA A 47 0.86 -5.38 7.17
CA ALA A 47 -0.42 -5.66 7.80
C ALA A 47 -1.44 -6.31 6.86
N VAL A 48 -1.50 -5.86 5.59
CA VAL A 48 -2.39 -6.45 4.58
C VAL A 48 -1.91 -7.84 4.17
N ALA A 49 -0.60 -8.03 3.98
CA ALA A 49 -0.01 -9.31 3.58
C ALA A 49 -0.08 -10.37 4.70
N ALA A 50 0.09 -9.96 5.96
CA ALA A 50 -0.11 -10.83 7.12
C ALA A 50 -1.59 -11.17 7.38
N GLY A 51 -2.52 -10.52 6.67
CA GLY A 51 -3.96 -10.77 6.79
C GLY A 51 -4.60 -10.10 8.02
N PHE A 52 -3.94 -9.14 8.66
CA PHE A 52 -4.51 -8.40 9.79
C PHE A 52 -5.65 -7.48 9.36
N VAL A 53 -5.54 -6.89 8.17
CA VAL A 53 -6.57 -6.03 7.58
C VAL A 53 -6.77 -6.37 6.09
N PRO A 54 -7.95 -6.08 5.52
CA PRO A 54 -8.21 -6.32 4.09
C PRO A 54 -7.56 -5.29 3.15
N ALA A 55 -7.38 -4.08 3.65
CA ALA A 55 -6.71 -2.96 2.98
C ALA A 55 -6.12 -2.05 4.06
N ALA A 56 -5.09 -1.29 3.71
CA ALA A 56 -4.47 -0.31 4.59
C ALA A 56 -4.19 0.98 3.83
N HIS A 57 -4.44 2.12 4.48
CA HIS A 57 -4.15 3.44 3.93
C HIS A 57 -2.64 3.59 3.68
N ALA A 58 -2.30 4.32 2.62
CA ALA A 58 -0.92 4.64 2.28
C ALA A 58 -0.88 5.88 1.37
N THR A 59 0.27 6.52 1.28
CA THR A 59 0.51 7.65 0.39
C THR A 59 1.61 7.31 -0.61
N ASP A 60 1.59 7.92 -1.80
CA ASP A 60 2.64 7.69 -2.82
C ASP A 60 3.05 9.02 -3.45
N GLY A 61 4.23 9.54 -3.06
CA GLY A 61 4.92 10.62 -3.78
C GLY A 61 6.14 10.12 -4.54
N GLY A 62 6.91 9.22 -3.93
CA GLY A 62 8.13 8.62 -4.50
C GLY A 62 8.03 7.12 -4.79
N GLY A 63 6.89 6.48 -4.49
CA GLY A 63 6.76 5.02 -4.56
C GLY A 63 6.16 4.37 -3.31
N SER A 64 5.77 5.14 -2.30
CA SER A 64 5.42 4.61 -0.99
C SER A 64 4.16 3.71 -0.93
N ILE A 65 3.34 3.64 -1.99
CA ILE A 65 2.32 2.57 -2.14
C ILE A 65 2.92 1.40 -2.95
N ARG A 66 3.56 1.71 -4.06
CA ARG A 66 4.04 0.72 -5.04
C ARG A 66 5.20 -0.14 -4.53
N VAL A 67 6.15 0.45 -3.82
CA VAL A 67 7.33 -0.23 -3.24
C VAL A 67 6.90 -1.28 -2.20
N PRO A 68 6.18 -0.93 -1.11
CA PRO A 68 5.74 -1.94 -0.16
C PRO A 68 4.74 -2.93 -0.76
N SER A 69 3.92 -2.54 -1.74
CA SER A 69 3.07 -3.51 -2.45
C SER A 69 3.90 -4.56 -3.20
N SER A 70 4.95 -4.13 -3.91
CA SER A 70 5.88 -5.03 -4.60
C SER A 70 6.60 -5.97 -3.64
N CYS A 71 7.14 -5.43 -2.54
CA CYS A 71 7.85 -6.21 -1.53
C CYS A 71 6.97 -7.26 -0.84
N ASN A 72 5.70 -6.93 -0.58
CA ASN A 72 4.77 -7.80 0.16
C ASN A 72 3.83 -8.61 -0.76
N GLY A 73 4.01 -8.59 -2.08
CA GLY A 73 3.18 -9.37 -3.02
C GLY A 73 1.71 -8.94 -3.06
N LEU A 74 1.47 -7.63 -3.01
CA LEU A 74 0.14 -7.01 -2.93
C LEU A 74 -0.14 -6.11 -4.15
N PHE A 75 -1.38 -5.64 -4.25
CA PHE A 75 -1.78 -4.65 -5.23
C PHE A 75 -1.65 -3.23 -4.66
N GLY A 76 -0.90 -2.39 -5.36
CA GLY A 76 -0.72 -0.98 -5.04
C GLY A 76 -0.87 -0.12 -6.29
N LEU A 77 -1.74 0.89 -6.19
CA LEU A 77 -2.00 1.85 -7.25
C LEU A 77 -1.62 3.25 -6.76
N ASN A 78 -0.87 3.98 -7.57
CA ASN A 78 -0.68 5.41 -7.41
C ASN A 78 -1.73 6.13 -8.29
N PRO A 79 -2.82 6.68 -7.72
CA PRO A 79 -3.87 7.27 -8.53
C PRO A 79 -3.41 8.56 -9.21
N SER A 80 -4.22 9.04 -10.16
CA SER A 80 -4.02 10.38 -10.73
C SER A 80 -4.00 11.43 -9.61
N ARG A 81 -3.10 12.40 -9.72
CA ARG A 81 -3.03 13.53 -8.78
C ARG A 81 -4.39 14.21 -8.67
N TRP A 82 -4.71 14.66 -7.46
CA TRP A 82 -5.96 15.36 -7.15
C TRP A 82 -7.24 14.53 -7.35
N LEU A 83 -7.13 13.21 -7.55
CA LEU A 83 -8.28 12.32 -7.56
C LEU A 83 -8.82 12.10 -6.15
N SER A 84 -7.93 11.87 -5.18
CA SER A 84 -8.25 11.79 -3.75
C SER A 84 -7.89 13.13 -3.09
N PRO A 85 -8.70 13.61 -2.14
CA PRO A 85 -8.46 14.88 -1.45
C PRO A 85 -7.21 14.81 -0.56
N PHE A 86 -6.63 15.99 -0.29
CA PHE A 86 -5.52 16.22 0.64
C PHE A 86 -5.87 17.23 1.75
N GLY A 87 -7.06 17.83 1.67
CA GLY A 87 -7.70 18.61 2.72
C GLY A 87 -8.22 17.76 3.89
N PRO A 88 -8.83 18.40 4.90
CA PRO A 88 -8.97 19.85 5.04
C PRO A 88 -7.74 20.55 5.62
N ASP A 89 -6.83 19.80 6.25
CA ASP A 89 -5.77 20.40 7.07
C ASP A 89 -4.49 20.75 6.30
N ILE A 90 -4.15 19.95 5.28
CA ILE A 90 -2.89 20.10 4.53
C ILE A 90 -3.13 20.79 3.19
N GLY A 91 -4.13 20.35 2.44
CA GLY A 91 -4.49 20.86 1.11
C GLY A 91 -3.50 20.47 0.00
N GLU A 92 -2.20 20.64 0.22
CA GLU A 92 -1.15 20.22 -0.72
C GLU A 92 0.16 19.90 0.02
N GLY A 93 0.65 18.66 -0.15
CA GLY A 93 2.00 18.27 0.25
C GLY A 93 2.95 18.25 -0.94
N TRP A 94 4.21 18.68 -0.78
CA TRP A 94 5.29 18.45 -1.77
C TRP A 94 4.92 18.84 -3.22
N ASN A 95 4.25 19.98 -3.44
CA ASN A 95 3.75 20.43 -4.74
C ASN A 95 2.84 19.39 -5.46
N GLY A 96 1.98 18.73 -4.69
CA GLY A 96 1.00 17.76 -5.18
C GLY A 96 1.63 16.45 -5.67
N LEU A 97 2.87 16.15 -5.27
CA LEU A 97 3.50 14.86 -5.54
C LEU A 97 2.83 13.69 -4.82
N PRO A 98 2.60 13.75 -3.49
CA PRO A 98 1.98 12.66 -2.77
C PRO A 98 0.50 12.62 -3.08
N VAL A 99 -0.03 11.40 -3.19
CA VAL A 99 -1.46 11.15 -3.27
C VAL A 99 -1.87 10.12 -2.22
N HIS A 100 -3.09 10.22 -1.74
CA HIS A 100 -3.69 9.25 -0.82
C HIS A 100 -4.35 8.11 -1.58
N HIS A 101 -4.14 6.87 -1.11
CA HIS A 101 -4.94 5.72 -1.49
C HIS A 101 -4.77 4.58 -0.47
N ALA A 102 -4.60 3.34 -0.94
CA ALA A 102 -4.46 2.16 -0.13
C ALA A 102 -3.61 1.08 -0.81
N ILE A 103 -3.00 0.24 0.03
CA ILE A 103 -2.46 -1.07 -0.34
C ILE A 103 -3.56 -2.11 -0.12
N THR A 104 -3.77 -2.98 -1.10
CA THR A 104 -4.88 -3.94 -1.10
C THR A 104 -4.43 -5.31 -1.61
N ARG A 105 -5.26 -6.34 -1.43
CA ARG A 105 -5.00 -7.66 -2.05
C ARG A 105 -5.44 -7.75 -3.51
N SER A 106 -6.28 -6.82 -3.98
CA SER A 106 -6.88 -6.92 -5.30
C SER A 106 -7.17 -5.59 -5.96
N VAL A 107 -7.19 -5.62 -7.30
CA VAL A 107 -7.65 -4.49 -8.13
C VAL A 107 -9.07 -4.10 -7.75
N ARG A 108 -9.95 -5.07 -7.49
CA ARG A 108 -11.35 -4.84 -7.11
C ARG A 108 -11.45 -4.00 -5.83
N ASP A 109 -10.72 -4.38 -4.78
CA ASP A 109 -10.76 -3.67 -3.50
C ASP A 109 -10.19 -2.26 -3.64
N SER A 110 -9.10 -2.12 -4.39
CA SER A 110 -8.50 -0.82 -4.69
C SER A 110 -9.45 0.09 -5.49
N ALA A 111 -10.18 -0.47 -6.46
CA ALA A 111 -11.16 0.24 -7.25
C ALA A 111 -12.38 0.68 -6.42
N ALA A 112 -12.88 -0.20 -5.53
CA ALA A 112 -13.95 0.17 -4.60
C ALA A 112 -13.53 1.28 -3.63
N LEU A 113 -12.28 1.27 -3.17
CA LEU A 113 -11.75 2.34 -2.33
C LEU A 113 -11.60 3.65 -3.10
N LEU A 114 -11.17 3.62 -4.37
CA LEU A 114 -11.14 4.83 -5.19
C LEU A 114 -12.51 5.46 -5.35
N ASP A 115 -13.55 4.67 -5.64
CA ASP A 115 -14.92 5.16 -5.72
C ASP A 115 -15.38 5.83 -4.42
N ALA A 116 -14.90 5.35 -3.27
CA ALA A 116 -15.27 5.86 -1.97
C ALA A 116 -14.53 7.15 -1.57
N ILE A 117 -13.29 7.34 -2.04
CA ILE A 117 -12.44 8.48 -1.63
C ILE A 117 -12.28 9.55 -2.71
N GLN A 118 -12.71 9.31 -3.94
CA GLN A 118 -12.54 10.28 -5.02
C GLN A 118 -13.35 11.56 -4.79
N GLY A 119 -12.82 12.67 -5.28
CA GLY A 119 -13.49 13.98 -5.29
C GLY A 119 -12.83 15.01 -4.37
N PRO A 120 -13.30 16.25 -4.40
CA PRO A 120 -12.74 17.33 -3.61
C PRO A 120 -13.26 17.32 -2.16
N GLU A 121 -12.43 17.82 -1.24
CA GLU A 121 -12.79 18.16 0.14
C GLU A 121 -12.51 19.66 0.42
N PRO A 122 -13.23 20.34 1.34
CA PRO A 122 -12.87 21.70 1.75
C PRO A 122 -11.39 21.79 2.12
N GLY A 123 -10.65 22.72 1.53
CA GLY A 123 -9.21 22.88 1.74
C GLY A 123 -8.33 22.38 0.59
N ASP A 124 -8.89 21.62 -0.36
CA ASP A 124 -8.16 21.23 -1.57
C ASP A 124 -7.96 22.44 -2.50
N PRO A 125 -6.72 22.75 -2.91
CA PRO A 125 -6.46 23.82 -3.88
C PRO A 125 -6.81 23.41 -5.32
N TYR A 126 -6.86 22.09 -5.60
CA TYR A 126 -7.11 21.52 -6.92
C TYR A 126 -7.89 20.20 -6.80
N TRP A 127 -8.65 19.85 -7.84
CA TRP A 127 -9.34 18.56 -7.92
C TRP A 127 -9.32 18.01 -9.35
N ALA A 128 -9.26 16.69 -9.48
CA ALA A 128 -9.37 16.02 -10.76
C ALA A 128 -10.81 16.07 -11.29
N PRO A 129 -11.02 16.08 -12.62
CA PRO A 129 -12.34 15.90 -13.19
C PRO A 129 -13.00 14.62 -12.65
N PRO A 130 -14.32 14.62 -12.41
CA PRO A 130 -15.03 13.42 -11.97
C PRO A 130 -14.77 12.24 -12.90
N ALA A 131 -14.56 11.05 -12.34
CA ALA A 131 -14.47 9.84 -13.12
C ALA A 131 -15.77 9.62 -13.92
N PRO A 132 -15.70 9.27 -15.22
CA PRO A 132 -16.90 9.14 -16.06
C PRO A 132 -17.77 7.93 -15.68
N LYS A 133 -17.19 6.95 -14.97
CA LYS A 133 -17.82 5.73 -14.46
C LYS A 133 -17.13 5.31 -13.17
N SER A 134 -17.79 4.45 -12.40
CA SER A 134 -17.19 3.81 -11.23
C SER A 134 -15.93 3.02 -11.62
N PHE A 135 -14.89 3.16 -10.82
CA PHE A 135 -13.68 2.36 -10.91
C PHE A 135 -13.98 0.89 -10.63
N LEU A 136 -14.81 0.59 -9.65
CA LEU A 136 -15.22 -0.77 -9.33
C LEU A 136 -15.94 -1.44 -10.51
N GLU A 137 -16.87 -0.74 -11.15
CA GLU A 137 -17.55 -1.22 -12.36
C GLU A 137 -16.59 -1.41 -13.54
N SER A 138 -15.54 -0.60 -13.61
CA SER A 138 -14.49 -0.71 -14.63
C SER A 138 -13.49 -1.83 -14.34
N SER A 139 -13.46 -2.36 -13.11
CA SER A 139 -12.59 -3.47 -12.73
C SER A 139 -13.16 -4.79 -13.27
N THR A 140 -12.39 -5.49 -14.11
CA THR A 140 -12.82 -6.80 -14.59
C THR A 140 -12.73 -7.82 -13.44
N PRO A 141 -13.80 -8.58 -13.13
CA PRO A 141 -13.71 -9.64 -12.15
C PRO A 141 -12.78 -10.74 -12.67
N ARG A 142 -11.59 -10.85 -12.07
CA ARG A 142 -10.81 -12.09 -12.11
C ARG A 142 -10.83 -12.70 -10.72
N GLN A 143 -11.01 -14.01 -10.64
CA GLN A 143 -10.72 -14.71 -9.39
C GLN A 143 -9.26 -14.43 -9.02
N LEU A 144 -9.06 -13.88 -7.83
CA LEU A 144 -7.75 -13.89 -7.21
C LEU A 144 -7.43 -15.34 -6.90
N GLY A 145 -6.47 -15.92 -7.63
CA GLY A 145 -5.76 -17.06 -7.09
C GLY A 145 -5.10 -16.60 -5.81
N PHE A 146 -5.49 -17.15 -4.66
CA PHE A 146 -4.63 -17.05 -3.49
C PHE A 146 -3.26 -17.60 -3.92
N VAL A 147 -2.25 -16.74 -3.94
CA VAL A 147 -0.88 -17.23 -3.90
C VAL A 147 -0.80 -17.91 -2.55
N SER A 148 -0.93 -19.24 -2.55
CA SER A 148 -0.73 -20.04 -1.34
C SER A 148 0.59 -19.56 -0.73
N PRO A 149 0.69 -19.39 0.61
CA PRO A 149 1.98 -19.11 1.22
C PRO A 149 2.95 -20.13 0.66
N CYS A 150 4.01 -19.65 0.02
CA CYS A 150 4.99 -20.47 -0.67
C CYS A 150 5.22 -21.72 0.17
N ARG A 151 4.69 -22.88 -0.26
CA ARG A 151 4.99 -24.14 0.42
C ARG A 151 6.50 -24.20 0.36
N ARG A 152 7.17 -24.16 1.52
CA ARG A 152 8.61 -24.45 1.59
C ARG A 152 8.82 -25.67 0.71
N VAL A 153 9.53 -25.51 -0.40
CA VAL A 153 9.97 -26.65 -1.18
C VAL A 153 10.72 -27.52 -0.18
N PRO A 154 10.31 -28.77 0.07
CA PRO A 154 11.06 -29.63 0.96
C PRO A 154 12.47 -29.69 0.39
N THR A 155 13.45 -29.19 1.13
CA THR A 155 14.85 -29.43 0.83
C THR A 155 15.03 -30.94 0.90
N ARG A 156 15.00 -31.61 -0.26
CA ARG A 156 15.50 -32.98 -0.36
C ARG A 156 17.00 -32.89 -0.09
N VAL A 157 17.36 -33.06 1.19
CA VAL A 157 18.72 -33.46 1.54
C VAL A 157 18.91 -34.81 0.86
N LYS A 158 19.68 -34.83 -0.24
CA LYS A 158 20.15 -36.08 -0.82
C LYS A 158 21.15 -36.67 0.17
N THR A 159 20.68 -37.54 1.05
CA THR A 159 21.56 -38.52 1.67
C THR A 159 21.78 -39.64 0.65
N SER A 160 22.87 -39.53 -0.11
CA SER A 160 23.44 -40.64 -0.87
C SER A 160 24.97 -40.48 -0.87
N ILE A 161 25.67 -41.15 0.07
CA ILE A 161 26.40 -42.44 -0.08
C ILE A 161 27.85 -42.19 -0.51
N PRO A 162 28.86 -42.99 -0.07
CA PRO A 162 28.78 -44.27 0.65
C PRO A 162 29.21 -44.27 2.11
#